data_AF-A0A0X8FL53-F1
#
_entry.id   AF-A0A0X8FL53-F1
#
_cell.length_a   1.000
_cell.length_b   1.000
_cell.length_c   1.000
_cell.angle_alpha   90.00
_cell.angle_beta   90.00
_cell.angle_gamma   90.00
#
_symmetry.space_group_name_H-M   'P 1'
#
loop_
_entity.id
_entity.type
_entity.pdbx_description
1 polymer ?
#
loop_
_entity_poly.entity_id
_entity_poly.type
_entity_poly.pdbx_seq_one_letter_code
_entity_poly.pdbx_strand_id
1 'polypeptide(L)'
;MREWIKDADKCIVSKKILLGEAKLLWAWREDASLADDSGWRFLSDADTEESLQLPGATQLVSFNEIATIEPSVVGIYYYPLSADFQFANQDGVKHFVYNDDFSPVALVDAPQRLPLDQDSFKRHFPEYVALASQQNIARPNLDFQLEAEGHDLIDVLLADRQGHLANFESYLLIGLLAGYYRARYQSIPLSHQDSQQVILHIMCSRFNIQTDQVLTYLDYFVDQLANPLSQAEAQLLVYGQAMFNWYRQEDDQSINQAYSGLLNHHRKAQVR
;
A
#
# COMPACT_ATOMS: atom_id res chain seq x y z
N MET A 1 -15.63 4.55 -16.60
CA MET A 1 -15.90 4.29 -15.17
C MET A 1 -15.52 5.54 -14.40
N ARG A 2 -16.26 5.95 -13.37
CA ARG A 2 -15.87 7.12 -12.54
C ARG A 2 -14.71 6.70 -11.65
N GLU A 3 -13.61 7.44 -11.70
CA GLU A 3 -12.49 7.27 -10.77
C GLU A 3 -12.76 8.14 -9.54
N TRP A 4 -12.90 7.51 -8.38
CA TRP A 4 -13.17 8.16 -7.10
C TRP A 4 -11.88 8.43 -6.34
N ILE A 5 -10.98 7.44 -6.36
CA ILE A 5 -9.64 7.51 -5.79
C ILE A 5 -8.68 7.17 -6.92
N LYS A 6 -7.77 8.10 -7.20
CA LYS A 6 -6.76 7.93 -8.25
C LYS A 6 -5.79 6.81 -7.85
N ASP A 7 -5.49 5.92 -8.80
CA ASP A 7 -4.54 4.83 -8.61
C ASP A 7 -4.89 3.93 -7.41
N ALA A 8 -6.19 3.78 -7.13
CA ALA A 8 -6.66 2.96 -6.03
C ALA A 8 -6.38 1.47 -6.28
N ASP A 9 -5.84 0.82 -5.26
CA ASP A 9 -5.59 -0.62 -5.26
C ASP A 9 -6.91 -1.42 -5.34
N LYS A 10 -6.81 -2.73 -5.53
CA LYS A 10 -7.96 -3.63 -5.58
C LYS A 10 -8.41 -4.05 -4.20
N CYS A 11 -9.67 -4.46 -4.08
CA CYS A 11 -10.25 -5.00 -2.86
C CYS A 11 -11.00 -6.30 -3.17
N ILE A 12 -11.19 -7.14 -2.15
CA ILE A 12 -12.00 -8.35 -2.28
C ILE A 12 -13.43 -8.02 -1.87
N VAL A 13 -14.38 -8.29 -2.76
CA VAL A 13 -15.79 -7.92 -2.59
C VAL A 13 -16.66 -9.16 -2.78
N SER A 14 -17.69 -9.31 -1.95
CA SER A 14 -18.75 -10.29 -2.16
C SER A 14 -19.43 -10.10 -3.51
N LYS A 15 -19.61 -11.19 -4.27
CA LYS A 15 -20.32 -11.12 -5.55
C LYS A 15 -21.76 -10.67 -5.41
N LYS A 16 -22.41 -10.90 -4.27
CA LYS A 16 -23.78 -10.42 -4.04
C LYS A 16 -23.85 -8.89 -4.08
N ILE A 17 -22.81 -8.19 -3.61
CA ILE A 17 -22.71 -6.74 -3.75
C ILE A 17 -22.48 -6.37 -5.21
N LEU A 18 -21.52 -7.02 -5.89
CA LEU A 18 -21.16 -6.72 -7.28
C LEU A 18 -22.32 -6.92 -8.26
N LEU A 19 -23.18 -7.92 -7.99
CA LEU A 19 -24.38 -8.21 -8.77
C LEU A 19 -25.60 -7.38 -8.36
N GLY A 20 -25.50 -6.56 -7.30
CA GLY A 20 -26.59 -5.76 -6.77
C GLY A 20 -27.70 -6.57 -6.07
N GLU A 21 -27.39 -7.80 -5.67
CA GLU A 21 -28.33 -8.73 -5.02
C GLU A 21 -28.47 -8.47 -3.52
N ALA A 22 -27.44 -7.88 -2.90
CA ALA A 22 -27.38 -7.59 -1.46
C ALA A 22 -26.60 -6.29 -1.21
N LYS A 23 -26.80 -5.68 -0.04
CA LYS A 23 -26.21 -4.37 0.30
C LYS A 23 -24.92 -4.56 1.07
N LEU A 24 -24.00 -3.60 0.96
CA LEU A 24 -22.83 -3.54 1.83
C LEU A 24 -23.26 -3.52 3.30
N LEU A 25 -22.65 -4.38 4.12
CA LEU A 25 -22.83 -4.39 5.57
C LEU A 25 -21.50 -4.28 6.31
N TRP A 26 -20.47 -4.98 5.85
CA TRP A 26 -19.23 -5.12 6.61
C TRP A 26 -18.04 -4.75 5.72
N ALA A 27 -17.17 -3.87 6.23
CA ALA A 27 -15.90 -3.54 5.64
C ALA A 27 -14.78 -3.73 6.68
N TRP A 28 -13.78 -4.55 6.39
CA TRP A 28 -12.57 -4.63 7.21
C TRP A 28 -11.32 -4.57 6.35
N ARG A 29 -10.20 -4.25 7.00
CA ARG A 29 -8.89 -4.14 6.35
C ARG A 29 -7.89 -5.07 7.00
N GLU A 30 -7.39 -6.01 6.21
CA GLU A 30 -6.38 -6.99 6.60
C GLU A 30 -5.13 -6.86 5.71
N ASP A 31 -4.10 -7.64 6.02
CA ASP A 31 -2.90 -7.67 5.19
C ASP A 31 -3.22 -8.04 3.73
N ALA A 32 -2.57 -7.33 2.81
CA ALA A 32 -2.71 -7.56 1.38
C ALA A 32 -2.27 -9.00 1.03
N SER A 33 -3.13 -9.72 0.30
CA SER A 33 -2.82 -11.07 -0.17
C SER A 33 -2.07 -11.08 -1.51
N LEU A 34 -2.11 -9.96 -2.24
CA LEU A 34 -1.49 -9.75 -3.54
C LEU A 34 -0.88 -8.35 -3.61
N ALA A 35 0.05 -8.15 -4.55
CA ALA A 35 0.75 -6.87 -4.70
C ALA A 35 -0.21 -5.68 -4.96
N ASP A 36 -1.33 -5.93 -5.65
CA ASP A 36 -2.38 -4.96 -5.99
C ASP A 36 -3.59 -4.99 -5.06
N ASP A 37 -3.52 -5.72 -3.94
CA ASP A 37 -4.57 -5.77 -2.92
C ASP A 37 -4.37 -4.64 -1.90
N SER A 38 -5.40 -3.83 -1.69
CA SER A 38 -5.44 -2.74 -0.72
C SER A 38 -5.60 -3.25 0.72
N GLY A 39 -5.92 -4.53 0.89
CA GLY A 39 -6.30 -5.15 2.15
C GLY A 39 -7.79 -5.02 2.49
N TRP A 40 -8.56 -4.26 1.70
CA TRP A 40 -9.99 -4.04 1.98
C TRP A 40 -10.80 -5.27 1.58
N ARG A 41 -11.75 -5.62 2.44
CA ARG A 41 -12.74 -6.68 2.25
C ARG A 41 -14.13 -6.11 2.45
N PHE A 42 -15.06 -6.47 1.58
CA PHE A 42 -16.44 -5.98 1.62
C PHE A 42 -17.44 -7.12 1.53
N LEU A 43 -18.26 -7.28 2.56
CA LEU A 43 -19.31 -8.30 2.65
C LEU A 43 -20.70 -7.68 2.72
N SER A 44 -21.66 -8.42 2.18
CA SER A 44 -23.04 -8.00 2.15
C SER A 44 -23.82 -8.40 3.39
N ASP A 45 -24.99 -7.78 3.58
CA ASP A 45 -25.99 -8.16 4.59
C ASP A 45 -26.60 -9.55 4.39
N ALA A 46 -26.40 -10.16 3.22
CA ALA A 46 -26.85 -11.50 2.90
C ALA A 46 -25.74 -12.56 2.93
N ASP A 47 -24.50 -12.19 3.26
CA ASP A 47 -23.40 -13.13 3.37
C ASP A 47 -23.42 -13.88 4.69
N THR A 48 -23.30 -15.20 4.59
CA THR A 48 -23.07 -16.11 5.72
C THR A 48 -21.73 -16.81 5.53
N GLU A 49 -21.20 -17.37 6.63
CA GLU A 49 -19.97 -18.15 6.60
C GLU A 49 -20.04 -19.28 5.57
N GLU A 50 -21.16 -20.00 5.48
CA GLU A 50 -21.37 -21.08 4.51
C GLU A 50 -21.37 -20.55 3.07
N SER A 51 -21.98 -19.39 2.83
CA SER A 51 -22.05 -18.82 1.49
C SER A 51 -20.69 -18.33 0.99
N LEU A 52 -19.82 -17.89 1.89
CA LEU A 52 -18.48 -17.39 1.56
C LEU A 52 -17.46 -18.50 1.31
N GLN A 53 -17.72 -19.71 1.80
CA GLN A 53 -16.90 -20.88 1.49
C GLN A 53 -17.11 -21.41 0.06
N LEU A 54 -18.15 -20.95 -0.64
CA LEU A 54 -18.40 -21.38 -2.01
C LEU A 54 -17.35 -20.80 -2.98
N PRO A 55 -16.82 -21.61 -3.91
CA PRO A 55 -15.88 -21.13 -4.92
C PRO A 55 -16.44 -19.93 -5.69
N GLY A 56 -15.70 -18.82 -5.67
CA GLY A 56 -16.09 -17.60 -6.35
C GLY A 56 -17.21 -16.81 -5.68
N ALA A 57 -17.47 -17.00 -4.39
CA ALA A 57 -18.35 -16.13 -3.60
C ALA A 57 -17.84 -14.68 -3.50
N THR A 58 -16.52 -14.51 -3.54
CA THR A 58 -15.86 -13.20 -3.56
C THR A 58 -15.05 -12.99 -4.84
N GLN A 59 -14.69 -11.74 -5.13
CA GLN A 59 -13.90 -11.36 -6.29
C GLN A 59 -12.98 -10.18 -5.96
N LEU A 60 -11.75 -10.23 -6.46
CA LEU A 60 -10.83 -9.10 -6.45
C LEU A 60 -11.21 -8.12 -7.57
N VAL A 61 -11.54 -6.88 -7.21
CA VAL A 61 -12.00 -5.81 -8.11
C VAL A 61 -11.28 -4.50 -7.79
N SER A 62 -11.27 -3.52 -8.70
CA SER A 62 -10.77 -2.18 -8.34
C SER A 62 -11.61 -1.58 -7.21
N PHE A 63 -10.99 -0.87 -6.27
CA PHE A 63 -11.75 -0.14 -5.25
C PHE A 63 -12.76 0.85 -5.86
N ASN A 64 -12.46 1.39 -7.04
CA ASN A 64 -13.37 2.29 -7.76
C ASN A 64 -14.65 1.58 -8.25
N GLU A 65 -14.64 0.26 -8.40
CA GLU A 65 -15.84 -0.52 -8.74
C GLU A 65 -16.81 -0.58 -7.56
N ILE A 66 -16.33 -0.92 -6.35
CA ILE A 66 -17.18 -0.88 -5.15
C ILE A 66 -17.61 0.55 -4.82
N ALA A 67 -16.76 1.55 -5.01
CA ALA A 67 -17.12 2.96 -4.82
C ALA A 67 -18.21 3.45 -5.81
N THR A 68 -18.33 2.81 -6.98
CA THR A 68 -19.43 3.09 -7.92
C THR A 68 -20.76 2.53 -7.40
N ILE A 69 -20.74 1.42 -6.65
CA ILE A 69 -21.92 0.79 -6.04
C ILE A 69 -22.31 1.52 -4.75
N GLU A 70 -21.35 1.72 -3.84
CA GLU A 70 -21.53 2.42 -2.57
C GLU A 70 -20.45 3.50 -2.38
N PRO A 71 -20.72 4.76 -2.77
CA PRO A 71 -19.73 5.85 -2.69
C PRO A 71 -19.19 6.14 -1.29
N SER A 72 -19.91 5.79 -0.23
CA SER A 72 -19.45 6.02 1.15
C SER A 72 -18.13 5.31 1.46
N VAL A 73 -17.79 4.21 0.77
CA VAL A 73 -16.52 3.47 0.98
C VAL A 73 -15.28 4.32 0.69
N VAL A 74 -15.40 5.36 -0.15
CA VAL A 74 -14.30 6.30 -0.44
C VAL A 74 -13.78 6.93 0.85
N GLY A 75 -14.68 7.25 1.77
CA GLY A 75 -14.35 7.92 3.03
C GLY A 75 -13.59 7.06 4.03
N ILE A 76 -13.50 5.75 3.81
CA ILE A 76 -12.77 4.84 4.69
C ILE A 76 -11.48 4.31 4.07
N TYR A 77 -11.21 4.57 2.78
CA TYR A 77 -10.08 3.95 2.06
C TYR A 77 -8.73 4.09 2.78
N TYR A 78 -8.47 5.27 3.36
CA TYR A 78 -7.20 5.60 4.02
C TYR A 78 -7.10 5.11 5.48
N TYR A 79 -8.12 4.45 6.03
CA TYR A 79 -8.05 3.92 7.38
C TYR A 79 -7.01 2.81 7.51
N PRO A 80 -6.35 2.67 8.68
CA PRO A 80 -5.24 1.73 8.86
C PRO A 80 -5.64 0.26 8.68
N LEU A 81 -4.65 -0.62 8.57
CA LEU A 81 -4.83 -2.06 8.79
C LEU A 81 -5.51 -2.30 10.15
N SER A 82 -6.21 -3.42 10.26
CA SER A 82 -7.10 -3.77 11.40
C SER A 82 -8.35 -2.90 11.53
N ALA A 83 -8.66 -2.05 10.55
CA ALA A 83 -9.97 -1.41 10.47
C ALA A 83 -11.07 -2.47 10.38
N ASP A 84 -12.11 -2.32 11.16
CA ASP A 84 -13.25 -3.25 11.23
C ASP A 84 -14.54 -2.46 11.44
N PHE A 85 -15.32 -2.30 10.36
CA PHE A 85 -16.45 -1.37 10.30
C PHE A 85 -17.74 -2.01 9.84
N GLN A 86 -18.84 -1.65 10.49
CA GLN A 86 -20.18 -1.89 9.93
C GLN A 86 -20.67 -0.66 9.18
N PHE A 87 -21.33 -0.91 8.05
CA PHE A 87 -22.03 0.09 7.27
C PHE A 87 -23.49 0.13 7.69
N ALA A 88 -23.95 1.30 8.10
CA ALA A 88 -25.30 1.53 8.57
C ALA A 88 -26.00 2.61 7.74
N ASN A 89 -27.32 2.48 7.63
CA ASN A 89 -28.18 3.50 7.05
C ASN A 89 -29.34 3.78 8.01
N GLN A 90 -29.24 4.89 8.72
CA GLN A 90 -30.27 5.35 9.65
C GLN A 90 -30.97 6.57 9.04
N ASP A 91 -32.27 6.46 8.81
CA ASP A 91 -33.11 7.55 8.27
C ASP A 91 -32.59 8.14 6.95
N GLY A 92 -31.96 7.33 6.11
CA GLY A 92 -31.36 7.75 4.83
C GLY A 92 -29.93 8.28 4.97
N VAL A 93 -29.40 8.39 6.19
CA VAL A 93 -28.02 8.80 6.46
C VAL A 93 -27.13 7.56 6.53
N LYS A 94 -26.36 7.38 5.47
CA LYS A 94 -25.31 6.36 5.36
C LYS A 94 -24.08 6.75 6.17
N HIS A 95 -23.61 5.86 7.02
CA HIS A 95 -22.42 6.08 7.85
C HIS A 95 -21.74 4.75 8.18
N PHE A 96 -20.48 4.84 8.62
CA PHE A 96 -19.75 3.71 9.17
C PHE A 96 -19.66 3.84 10.69
N VAL A 97 -19.62 2.70 11.36
CA VAL A 97 -19.35 2.57 12.79
C VAL A 97 -18.29 1.49 13.01
N TYR A 98 -17.54 1.59 14.09
CA TYR A 98 -16.64 0.51 14.50
C TYR A 98 -17.45 -0.72 14.90
N ASN A 99 -17.02 -1.91 14.45
CA ASN A 99 -17.79 -3.14 14.55
C ASN A 99 -18.02 -3.61 16.01
N ASP A 100 -17.08 -3.31 16.90
CA ASP A 100 -17.05 -3.77 18.29
C ASP A 100 -17.84 -2.85 19.25
N ASP A 101 -17.71 -1.53 19.10
CA ASP A 101 -18.30 -0.55 20.02
C ASP A 101 -19.37 0.36 19.39
N PHE A 102 -19.63 0.22 18.08
CA PHE A 102 -20.58 1.00 17.29
C PHE A 102 -20.34 2.52 17.34
N SER A 103 -19.15 2.97 17.76
CA SER A 103 -18.82 4.38 17.73
C SER A 103 -18.70 4.87 16.28
N PRO A 104 -19.04 6.13 15.98
CA PRO A 104 -18.99 6.64 14.61
C PRO A 104 -17.58 6.66 14.02
N VAL A 105 -17.48 6.30 12.74
CA VAL A 105 -16.26 6.43 11.92
C VAL A 105 -16.34 7.71 11.11
N ALA A 106 -15.31 8.56 11.19
CA ALA A 106 -15.22 9.77 10.39
C ALA A 106 -14.85 9.42 8.94
N LEU A 107 -15.50 10.06 7.97
CA LEU A 107 -15.12 9.90 6.56
C LEU A 107 -13.98 10.87 6.22
N VAL A 108 -12.93 10.37 5.59
CA VAL A 108 -11.73 11.13 5.20
C VAL A 108 -11.42 10.95 3.72
N ASP A 109 -10.91 11.99 3.07
CA ASP A 109 -10.55 12.00 1.64
C ASP A 109 -9.03 11.98 1.41
N ALA A 110 -8.25 12.01 2.49
CA ALA A 110 -6.80 11.91 2.46
C ALA A 110 -6.27 11.38 3.80
N PRO A 111 -5.12 10.70 3.83
CA PRO A 111 -4.55 10.17 5.07
C PRO A 111 -4.28 11.25 6.12
N GLN A 112 -3.91 12.46 5.69
CA GLN A 112 -3.61 13.57 6.60
C GLN A 112 -4.85 14.09 7.35
N ARG A 113 -6.06 13.68 6.94
CA ARG A 113 -7.32 14.02 7.61
C ARG A 113 -7.84 12.93 8.53
N LEU A 114 -7.08 11.87 8.76
CA LEU A 114 -7.42 10.87 9.78
C LEU A 114 -7.61 11.55 11.16
N PRO A 115 -8.65 11.19 11.92
CA PRO A 115 -9.03 11.88 13.14
C PRO A 115 -8.16 11.46 14.35
N LEU A 116 -6.86 11.74 14.29
CA LEU A 116 -5.86 11.28 15.27
C LEU A 116 -6.14 11.77 16.71
N ASP A 117 -6.95 12.82 16.85
CA ASP A 117 -7.34 13.41 18.11
C ASP A 117 -8.63 12.80 18.70
N GLN A 118 -9.43 12.09 17.91
CA GLN A 118 -10.67 11.46 18.38
C GLN A 118 -10.40 10.23 19.25
N ASP A 119 -11.12 10.13 20.37
CA ASP A 119 -10.96 9.01 21.31
C ASP A 119 -11.34 7.66 20.70
N SER A 120 -12.36 7.62 19.83
CA SER A 120 -12.72 6.40 19.09
C SER A 120 -11.57 5.97 18.18
N PHE A 121 -10.98 6.88 17.41
CA PHE A 121 -9.85 6.54 16.54
C PHE A 121 -8.64 6.04 17.34
N LYS A 122 -8.27 6.73 18.42
CA LYS A 122 -7.15 6.34 19.29
C LYS A 122 -7.33 4.96 19.91
N ARG A 123 -8.56 4.61 20.29
CA ARG A 123 -8.90 3.30 20.86
C ARG A 123 -8.67 2.17 19.87
N HIS A 124 -9.09 2.34 18.63
CA HIS A 124 -9.02 1.29 17.60
C HIS A 124 -7.67 1.24 16.89
N PHE A 125 -6.93 2.35 16.84
CA PHE A 125 -5.62 2.42 16.19
C PHE A 125 -4.53 3.02 17.10
N PRO A 126 -4.30 2.45 18.31
CA PRO A 126 -3.36 3.02 19.28
C PRO A 126 -1.92 3.03 18.78
N GLU A 127 -1.50 1.97 18.09
CA GLU A 127 -0.16 1.87 17.48
C GLU A 127 0.03 2.91 16.38
N TYR A 128 -0.98 3.08 15.52
CA TYR A 128 -0.98 4.11 14.50
C TYR A 128 -0.81 5.52 15.09
N VAL A 129 -1.60 5.84 16.13
CA VAL A 129 -1.52 7.15 16.78
C VAL A 129 -0.19 7.35 17.48
N ALA A 130 0.37 6.32 18.12
CA ALA A 130 1.69 6.39 18.74
C ALA A 130 2.77 6.74 17.71
N LEU A 131 2.76 6.06 16.56
CA LEU A 131 3.68 6.32 15.45
C LEU A 131 3.50 7.74 14.88
N ALA A 132 2.25 8.14 14.62
CA ALA A 132 1.95 9.48 14.12
C ALA A 132 2.34 10.59 15.12
N SER A 133 2.26 10.32 16.42
CA SER A 133 2.63 11.25 17.49
C SER A 133 4.15 11.39 17.64
N GLN A 134 4.90 10.29 17.49
CA GLN A 134 6.37 10.32 17.41
C GLN A 134 6.86 11.12 16.19
N GLN A 135 6.08 11.10 15.10
CA GLN A 135 6.36 11.84 13.87
C GLN A 135 5.93 13.33 13.90
N ASN A 136 5.24 13.79 14.96
CA ASN A 136 4.65 15.13 15.04
C ASN A 136 5.55 16.21 15.69
N ILE A 137 6.85 15.94 15.90
CA ILE A 137 7.86 17.02 16.01
C ILE A 137 8.17 17.49 14.59
N ALA A 138 7.26 18.30 14.04
CA ALA A 138 7.33 18.98 12.75
C ALA A 138 7.41 18.08 11.49
N ARG A 139 6.36 18.14 10.66
CA ARG A 139 6.29 17.56 9.29
C ARG A 139 7.49 17.81 8.34
N PRO A 140 8.43 18.76 8.53
CA PRO A 140 9.71 18.74 7.82
C PRO A 140 10.57 17.47 8.00
N ASN A 141 10.33 16.63 9.01
CA ASN A 141 11.15 15.44 9.28
C ASN A 141 10.64 14.12 8.70
N LEU A 142 9.42 14.06 8.14
CA LEU A 142 8.91 12.79 7.58
C LEU A 142 9.68 12.39 6.33
N ASP A 143 9.95 13.34 5.43
CA ASP A 143 10.81 13.12 4.27
C ASP A 143 12.20 12.67 4.72
N PHE A 144 12.80 13.33 5.72
CA PHE A 144 14.12 12.95 6.26
C PHE A 144 14.14 11.55 6.91
N GLN A 145 13.09 11.16 7.62
CA GLN A 145 12.99 9.82 8.23
C GLN A 145 12.74 8.73 7.19
N LEU A 146 11.94 9.01 6.17
CA LEU A 146 11.69 8.07 5.08
C LEU A 146 12.92 7.95 4.19
N GLU A 147 13.61 9.06 3.93
CA GLU A 147 14.91 9.08 3.26
C GLU A 147 15.95 8.30 4.06
N ALA A 148 16.00 8.49 5.39
CA ALA A 148 16.88 7.72 6.27
C ALA A 148 16.54 6.22 6.23
N GLU A 149 15.27 5.83 6.37
CA GLU A 149 14.82 4.44 6.26
C GLU A 149 15.19 3.83 4.90
N GLY A 150 15.02 4.60 3.82
CA GLY A 150 15.42 4.16 2.48
C GLY A 150 16.94 4.05 2.32
N HIS A 151 17.70 4.98 2.91
CA HIS A 151 19.15 4.91 2.95
C HIS A 151 19.64 3.70 3.75
N ASP A 152 19.03 3.39 4.89
CA ASP A 152 19.34 2.23 5.72
C ASP A 152 19.07 0.93 4.96
N LEU A 153 17.90 0.82 4.31
CA LEU A 153 17.60 -0.32 3.44
C LEU A 153 18.65 -0.45 2.32
N ILE A 154 19.02 0.65 1.67
CA ILE A 154 20.03 0.63 0.61
C ILE A 154 21.40 0.23 1.16
N ASP A 155 21.75 0.62 2.38
CA ASP A 155 22.98 0.17 3.06
C ASP A 155 22.93 -1.34 3.28
N VAL A 156 21.79 -1.91 3.66
CA VAL A 156 21.62 -3.37 3.74
C VAL A 156 21.77 -4.01 2.36
N LEU A 157 21.21 -3.44 1.30
CA LEU A 157 21.25 -4.01 -0.05
C LEU A 157 22.63 -3.92 -0.73
N LEU A 158 23.33 -2.80 -0.54
CA LEU A 158 24.55 -2.46 -1.27
C LEU A 158 25.82 -2.51 -0.41
N ALA A 159 25.68 -2.71 0.90
CA ALA A 159 26.73 -2.47 1.89
C ALA A 159 27.33 -1.05 1.71
N ASP A 160 28.65 -0.90 1.91
CA ASP A 160 29.37 0.38 1.78
C ASP A 160 29.55 0.86 0.31
N ARG A 161 28.87 0.26 -0.67
CA ARG A 161 29.07 0.64 -2.08
C ARG A 161 28.46 2.02 -2.35
N GLN A 162 29.34 3.01 -2.45
CA GLN A 162 29.02 4.38 -2.86
C GLN A 162 29.38 4.61 -4.34
N GLY A 163 28.63 5.48 -5.03
CA GLY A 163 28.96 5.96 -6.38
C GLY A 163 27.99 5.51 -7.48
N HIS A 164 28.40 5.71 -8.74
CA HIS A 164 27.53 5.55 -9.92
C HIS A 164 27.02 4.10 -10.07
N LEU A 165 25.68 3.98 -10.14
CA LEU A 165 25.00 2.73 -10.46
C LEU A 165 24.87 2.56 -11.98
N ALA A 166 25.02 1.34 -12.48
CA ALA A 166 24.69 1.05 -13.87
C ALA A 166 23.18 1.17 -14.11
N ASN A 167 22.75 1.48 -15.35
CA ASN A 167 21.33 1.67 -15.69
C ASN A 167 20.41 0.55 -15.19
N PHE A 168 20.85 -0.70 -15.27
CA PHE A 168 20.10 -1.84 -14.75
C PHE A 168 20.03 -1.87 -13.21
N GLU A 169 21.15 -1.57 -12.53
CA GLU A 169 21.17 -1.53 -11.06
C GLU A 169 20.25 -0.41 -10.54
N SER A 170 20.25 0.75 -11.21
CA SER A 170 19.32 1.86 -10.94
C SER A 170 17.87 1.41 -11.12
N TYR A 171 17.56 0.74 -12.24
CA TYR A 171 16.22 0.25 -12.55
C TYR A 171 15.72 -0.76 -11.52
N LEU A 172 16.57 -1.74 -11.18
CA LEU A 172 16.28 -2.76 -10.18
C LEU A 172 16.04 -2.13 -8.81
N LEU A 173 16.90 -1.19 -8.39
CA LEU A 173 16.77 -0.54 -7.09
C LEU A 173 15.50 0.30 -7.00
N ILE A 174 15.15 1.03 -8.06
CA ILE A 174 13.90 1.81 -8.12
C ILE A 174 12.68 0.89 -8.02
N GLY A 175 12.68 -0.26 -8.70
CA GLY A 175 11.59 -1.24 -8.61
C GLY A 175 11.43 -1.82 -7.20
N LEU A 176 12.54 -2.15 -6.54
CA LEU A 176 12.53 -2.65 -5.15
C LEU A 176 12.03 -1.57 -4.18
N LEU A 177 12.52 -0.33 -4.30
CA LEU A 177 12.06 0.77 -3.46
C LEU A 177 10.59 1.12 -3.70
N ALA A 178 10.11 1.05 -4.94
CA ALA A 178 8.70 1.24 -5.25
C ALA A 178 7.82 0.19 -4.56
N GLY A 179 8.22 -1.09 -4.59
CA GLY A 179 7.54 -2.16 -3.84
C GLY A 179 7.62 -1.97 -2.32
N TYR A 180 8.79 -1.56 -1.82
CA TYR A 180 9.03 -1.31 -0.39
C TYR A 180 8.13 -0.20 0.16
N TYR A 181 8.17 0.98 -0.45
CA TYR A 181 7.37 2.12 0.03
C TYR A 181 5.88 1.93 -0.20
N ARG A 182 5.48 1.12 -1.18
CA ARG A 182 4.09 0.67 -1.34
C ARG A 182 3.62 -0.18 -0.16
N ALA A 183 4.43 -1.14 0.29
CA ALA A 183 4.12 -1.93 1.48
C ALA A 183 4.15 -1.07 2.75
N ARG A 184 5.11 -0.14 2.83
CA ARG A 184 5.20 0.87 3.88
C ARG A 184 3.93 1.72 3.97
N TYR A 185 3.42 2.22 2.85
CA TYR A 185 2.16 2.98 2.75
C TYR A 185 0.99 2.23 3.37
N GLN A 186 0.85 0.94 3.06
CA GLN A 186 -0.24 0.11 3.55
C GLN A 186 -0.21 -0.04 5.08
N SER A 187 0.99 -0.04 5.69
CA SER A 187 1.17 -0.13 7.15
C SER A 187 1.10 1.21 7.89
N ILE A 188 1.59 2.29 7.28
CA ILE A 188 1.65 3.66 7.81
C ILE A 188 1.46 4.61 6.60
N PRO A 189 0.39 5.42 6.53
CA PRO A 189 0.01 6.12 5.31
C PRO A 189 1.00 7.21 4.88
N LEU A 190 1.79 6.87 3.87
CA LEU A 190 2.58 7.76 3.02
C LEU A 190 1.93 7.90 1.64
N SER A 191 1.62 9.10 1.14
CA SER A 191 0.97 9.17 -0.18
C SER A 191 1.85 8.56 -1.28
N HIS A 192 1.23 8.10 -2.37
CA HIS A 192 1.98 7.60 -3.54
C HIS A 192 2.97 8.65 -4.06
N GLN A 193 2.54 9.92 -4.06
CA GLN A 193 3.38 11.04 -4.46
C GLN A 193 4.57 11.23 -3.50
N ASP A 194 4.36 11.13 -2.19
CA ASP A 194 5.44 11.26 -1.20
C ASP A 194 6.44 10.10 -1.33
N SER A 195 5.95 8.87 -1.55
CA SER A 195 6.79 7.69 -1.82
C SER A 195 7.66 7.89 -3.05
N GLN A 196 7.09 8.39 -4.14
CA GLN A 196 7.84 8.71 -5.36
C GLN A 196 8.86 9.82 -5.14
N GLN A 197 8.52 10.86 -4.37
CA GLN A 197 9.45 11.96 -4.05
C GLN A 197 10.64 11.48 -3.22
N VAL A 198 10.42 10.60 -2.23
CA VAL A 198 11.50 10.02 -1.43
C VAL A 198 12.42 9.17 -2.31
N ILE A 199 11.87 8.29 -3.16
CA ILE A 199 12.67 7.49 -4.09
C ILE A 199 13.46 8.40 -5.04
N LEU A 200 12.80 9.42 -5.60
CA LEU A 200 13.44 10.39 -6.48
C LEU A 200 14.61 11.09 -5.78
N HIS A 201 14.38 11.59 -4.56
CA HIS A 201 15.40 12.29 -3.78
C HIS A 201 16.59 11.38 -3.52
N ILE A 202 16.37 10.18 -2.96
CA ILE A 202 17.41 9.21 -2.65
C ILE A 202 18.24 8.88 -3.90
N MET A 203 17.59 8.58 -5.02
CA MET A 203 18.28 8.15 -6.24
C MET A 203 19.11 9.28 -6.86
N CYS A 204 18.60 10.51 -6.82
CA CYS A 204 19.33 11.69 -7.28
C CYS A 204 20.47 12.07 -6.33
N SER A 205 20.22 12.14 -5.02
CA SER A 205 21.18 12.64 -4.03
C SER A 205 22.33 11.66 -3.78
N ARG A 206 22.02 10.36 -3.68
CA ARG A 206 23.00 9.32 -3.31
C ARG A 206 23.78 8.77 -4.50
N PHE A 207 23.14 8.65 -5.66
CA PHE A 207 23.73 8.02 -6.84
C PHE A 207 23.94 8.96 -8.03
N ASN A 208 23.54 10.23 -7.90
CA ASN A 208 23.66 11.25 -8.94
C ASN A 208 22.99 10.83 -10.26
N ILE A 209 21.86 10.12 -10.17
CA ILE A 209 21.05 9.73 -11.31
C ILE A 209 20.22 10.93 -11.77
N GLN A 210 20.03 11.09 -13.08
CA GLN A 210 19.25 12.21 -13.62
C GLN A 210 17.77 12.06 -13.26
N THR A 211 17.12 13.16 -12.85
CA THR A 211 15.70 13.21 -12.49
C THR A 211 14.81 12.54 -13.53
N ASP A 212 14.99 12.88 -14.80
CA ASP A 212 14.17 12.33 -15.91
C ASP A 212 14.28 10.81 -16.02
N GLN A 213 15.47 10.26 -15.75
CA GLN A 213 15.69 8.82 -15.77
C GLN A 213 14.98 8.12 -14.61
N VAL A 214 15.04 8.70 -13.40
CA VAL A 214 14.35 8.15 -12.23
C VAL A 214 12.84 8.19 -12.43
N LEU A 215 12.30 9.32 -12.91
CA LEU A 215 10.88 9.48 -13.21
C LEU A 215 10.41 8.49 -14.28
N THR A 216 11.19 8.31 -15.36
CA THR A 216 10.86 7.32 -16.40
C THR A 216 10.73 5.91 -15.84
N TYR A 217 11.62 5.50 -14.93
CA TYR A 217 11.53 4.18 -14.32
C TYR A 217 10.38 4.07 -13.33
N LEU A 218 10.17 5.09 -12.50
CA LEU A 218 9.03 5.15 -11.58
C LEU A 218 7.70 5.07 -12.33
N ASP A 219 7.51 5.86 -13.38
CA ASP A 219 6.31 5.83 -14.23
C ASP A 219 6.10 4.44 -14.83
N TYR A 220 7.17 3.79 -15.29
CA TYR A 220 7.07 2.43 -15.80
C TYR A 220 6.62 1.42 -14.72
N PHE A 221 7.17 1.49 -13.51
CA PHE A 221 6.74 0.59 -12.42
C PHE A 221 5.31 0.87 -11.96
N VAL A 222 4.88 2.14 -11.98
CA VAL A 222 3.48 2.52 -11.74
C VAL A 222 2.57 1.95 -12.83
N ASP A 223 2.97 2.04 -14.09
CA ASP A 223 2.21 1.46 -15.20
C ASP A 223 2.13 -0.08 -15.10
N GLN A 224 3.19 -0.76 -14.65
CA GLN A 224 3.15 -2.20 -14.42
C GLN A 224 2.22 -2.60 -13.26
N LEU A 225 2.01 -1.73 -12.27
CA LEU A 225 1.02 -1.94 -11.21
C LEU A 225 -0.41 -1.86 -11.75
N ALA A 226 -0.67 -0.90 -12.65
CA ALA A 226 -1.99 -0.71 -13.25
C ALA A 226 -2.29 -1.76 -14.34
N ASN A 227 -1.29 -2.15 -15.13
CA ASN A 227 -1.40 -3.05 -16.28
C ASN A 227 -0.15 -3.95 -16.36
N PRO A 228 -0.11 -5.08 -15.64
CA PRO A 228 1.06 -5.95 -15.61
C PRO A 228 1.27 -6.63 -16.96
N LEU A 229 2.24 -6.11 -17.73
CA LEU A 229 2.64 -6.65 -19.02
C LEU A 229 3.92 -7.49 -18.92
N SER A 230 4.73 -7.27 -17.86
CA SER A 230 5.97 -8.00 -17.65
C SER A 230 6.05 -8.70 -16.29
N GLN A 231 6.39 -9.98 -16.33
CA GLN A 231 6.55 -10.80 -15.11
C GLN A 231 7.78 -10.40 -14.28
N ALA A 232 8.84 -9.89 -14.91
CA ALA A 232 10.08 -9.56 -14.20
C ALA A 232 9.91 -8.33 -13.29
N GLU A 233 9.13 -7.34 -13.71
CA GLU A 233 8.92 -6.10 -12.97
C GLU A 233 7.88 -6.23 -11.88
N ALA A 234 6.82 -7.00 -12.12
CA ALA A 234 5.92 -7.43 -11.06
C ALA A 234 6.71 -8.15 -9.95
N GLN A 235 7.70 -8.96 -10.30
CA GLN A 235 8.54 -9.67 -9.35
C GLN A 235 9.42 -8.71 -8.52
N LEU A 236 9.93 -7.61 -9.09
CA LEU A 236 10.68 -6.59 -8.34
C LEU A 236 9.81 -5.89 -7.29
N LEU A 237 8.57 -5.55 -7.64
CA LEU A 237 7.62 -4.94 -6.71
C LEU A 237 7.30 -5.87 -5.54
N VAL A 238 7.07 -7.17 -5.84
CA VAL A 238 6.84 -8.21 -4.82
C VAL A 238 8.05 -8.37 -3.89
N TYR A 239 9.27 -8.37 -4.45
CA TYR A 239 10.48 -8.43 -3.62
C TYR A 239 10.64 -7.19 -2.75
N GLY A 240 10.33 -5.99 -3.26
CA GLY A 240 10.31 -4.76 -2.47
C GLY A 240 9.35 -4.84 -1.27
N GLN A 241 8.14 -5.37 -1.50
CA GLN A 241 7.18 -5.61 -0.42
C GLN A 241 7.68 -6.62 0.61
N ALA A 242 8.30 -7.72 0.16
CA ALA A 242 8.91 -8.68 1.07
C ALA A 242 10.05 -8.06 1.89
N MET A 243 10.88 -7.19 1.28
CA MET A 243 11.94 -6.46 1.97
C MET A 243 11.41 -5.56 3.07
N PHE A 244 10.24 -4.93 2.90
CA PHE A 244 9.61 -4.17 3.97
C PHE A 244 9.26 -5.04 5.18
N ASN A 245 8.71 -6.22 4.95
CA ASN A 245 8.37 -7.16 6.02
C ASN A 245 9.62 -7.67 6.75
N TRP A 246 10.70 -7.97 6.02
CA TRP A 246 11.97 -8.40 6.61
C TRP A 246 12.65 -7.27 7.37
N TYR A 247 12.63 -6.04 6.83
CA TYR A 247 13.19 -4.86 7.49
C TYR A 247 12.55 -4.62 8.85
N ARG A 248 11.21 -4.74 8.94
CA ARG A 248 10.48 -4.65 10.21
C ARG A 248 10.84 -5.76 11.22
N GLN A 249 11.39 -6.86 10.74
CA GLN A 249 11.80 -8.01 11.56
C GLN A 249 13.31 -8.01 11.82
N GLU A 250 14.04 -6.97 11.39
CA GLU A 250 15.51 -6.89 11.45
C GLU A 250 16.20 -8.07 10.74
N ASP A 251 15.57 -8.63 9.69
CA ASP A 251 16.08 -9.76 8.92
C ASP A 251 16.89 -9.29 7.70
N ASP A 252 18.03 -8.67 7.98
CA ASP A 252 18.98 -8.17 6.97
C ASP A 252 19.52 -9.30 6.09
N GLN A 253 19.53 -10.54 6.60
CA GLN A 253 20.02 -11.70 5.86
C GLN A 253 19.10 -12.00 4.67
N SER A 254 17.78 -12.03 4.89
CA SER A 254 16.81 -12.27 3.82
C SER A 254 16.83 -11.16 2.76
N ILE A 255 16.95 -9.90 3.19
CA ILE A 255 17.09 -8.75 2.30
C ILE A 255 18.32 -8.91 1.39
N ASN A 256 19.48 -9.17 1.99
CA ASN A 256 20.74 -9.35 1.28
C ASN A 256 20.73 -10.53 0.29
N GLN A 257 20.17 -11.66 0.71
CA GLN A 257 20.09 -12.86 -0.12
C GLN A 257 19.18 -12.64 -1.34
N ALA A 258 18.02 -12.01 -1.15
CA ALA A 258 17.10 -11.67 -2.23
C ALA A 258 17.76 -10.75 -3.25
N TYR A 259 18.39 -9.67 -2.79
CA TYR A 259 19.06 -8.70 -3.66
C TYR A 259 20.23 -9.32 -4.45
N SER A 260 21.09 -10.07 -3.76
CA SER A 260 22.21 -10.78 -4.40
C SER A 260 21.73 -11.79 -5.45
N GLY A 261 20.61 -12.47 -5.19
CA GLY A 261 19.96 -13.38 -6.13
C GLY A 261 19.53 -12.67 -7.42
N LEU A 262 18.89 -11.51 -7.30
CA LEU A 262 18.43 -10.71 -8.44
C LEU A 262 19.59 -10.20 -9.31
N LEU A 263 20.65 -9.68 -8.70
CA LEU A 263 21.86 -9.25 -9.42
C LEU A 263 22.52 -10.39 -10.19
N ASN A 264 22.64 -11.56 -9.57
CA ASN A 264 23.24 -12.73 -10.19
C ASN A 264 22.40 -13.29 -11.34
N HIS A 265 21.08 -13.23 -11.23
CA HIS A 265 20.17 -13.63 -12.31
C HIS A 265 20.37 -12.74 -13.55
N HIS A 266 20.42 -11.42 -13.36
CA HIS A 266 20.64 -10.48 -14.46
C HIS A 266 22.02 -10.62 -15.11
N ARG A 267 23.09 -10.73 -14.31
CA ARG A 267 24.46 -10.92 -14.86
C ARG A 267 24.54 -12.17 -15.75
N LYS A 268 23.84 -13.25 -15.39
CA LYS A 268 23.77 -14.47 -16.21
C LYS A 268 22.98 -14.27 -17.51
N ALA A 269 21.98 -13.40 -17.52
CA ALA A 269 21.19 -13.10 -18.71
C ALA A 269 21.97 -12.28 -19.75
N GLN A 270 22.90 -11.42 -19.32
CA GLN A 270 23.74 -10.60 -20.22
C GLN A 270 24.93 -11.34 -20.86
N VAL A 271 25.30 -12.53 -20.35
CA VAL A 271 26.42 -13.34 -20.85
C VAL A 271 25.96 -14.37 -21.91
N ARG A 272 24.67 -14.37 -22.25
CA ARG A 272 24.06 -15.22 -23.30
C ARG A 272 23.75 -14.39 -24.53
#